data_AF-A0A8C4YFL8-F1
#
_entry.id   AF-A0A8C4YFL8-F1
#
_cell.length_a   1.000
_cell.length_b   1.000
_cell.length_c   1.000
_cell.angle_alpha   90.00
_cell.angle_beta   90.00
_cell.angle_gamma   90.00
#
_symmetry.space_group_name_H-M   'P 1'
#
loop_
_entity.id
_entity.type
_entity.pdbx_description
1 polymer ?
#
loop_
_entity_poly.entity_id
_entity_poly.type
_entity_poly.pdbx_seq_one_letter_code
_entity_poly.pdbx_strand_id
1 'polypeptide(L)'
;MLPGGGGRRYSGVPPSFAAVMLLLLLGAGAALFCLLDAWFLLRLPLALLHALWLQPRLRDVLQEQSWPGLVLPSDLDWLLHMNNARYLREADLARSAYLARCGILDALRALGGSVVLAASCARHRRSLRLFERFAVRTRLLGWDGRAFYLEQRFVSPRHGFVCALLLCRLHVVGSSPGRLVQHLYQRQVNSPELPEEVQHWISYNEASSQKLRAESGLGINTKDE
;
A
#
# COMPACT_ATOMS: atom_id res chain seq x y z
N MET A 1 -27.28 59.89 -43.42
CA MET A 1 -27.14 58.47 -43.79
C MET A 1 -25.86 57.95 -43.18
N LEU A 2 -25.95 57.11 -42.14
CA LEU A 2 -24.81 56.43 -41.52
C LEU A 2 -24.45 55.19 -42.34
N PRO A 3 -23.16 54.88 -42.58
CA PRO A 3 -22.78 53.64 -43.23
C PRO A 3 -22.89 52.48 -42.23
N GLY A 4 -23.57 51.42 -42.65
CA GLY A 4 -23.88 50.23 -41.84
C GLY A 4 -22.63 49.48 -41.40
N GLY A 5 -22.64 49.06 -40.13
CA GLY A 5 -21.58 48.25 -39.53
C GLY A 5 -21.49 46.87 -40.17
N GLY A 6 -20.38 46.61 -40.85
CA GLY A 6 -20.00 45.28 -41.31
C GLY A 6 -19.65 44.39 -40.12
N GLY A 7 -20.58 43.50 -39.74
CA GLY A 7 -20.30 42.43 -38.79
C GLY A 7 -19.26 41.48 -39.36
N ARG A 8 -18.04 41.47 -38.78
CA ARG A 8 -17.05 40.44 -39.05
C ARG A 8 -17.60 39.09 -38.57
N ARG A 9 -18.06 38.26 -39.51
CA ARG A 9 -18.31 36.84 -39.23
C ARG A 9 -16.95 36.17 -38.99
N TYR A 10 -16.69 35.76 -37.76
CA TYR A 10 -15.58 34.87 -37.46
C TYR A 10 -15.87 33.50 -38.11
N SER A 11 -15.33 33.25 -39.30
CA SER A 11 -15.31 31.93 -39.92
C SER A 11 -14.27 31.08 -39.20
N GLY A 12 -14.67 30.41 -38.11
CA GLY A 12 -13.83 29.43 -37.44
C GLY A 12 -13.57 28.25 -38.38
N VAL A 13 -12.32 28.05 -38.78
CA VAL A 13 -11.89 26.85 -39.52
C VAL A 13 -12.17 25.64 -38.62
N PRO A 14 -12.91 24.61 -39.09
CA PRO A 14 -13.17 23.43 -38.27
C PRO A 14 -11.85 22.75 -37.88
N PRO A 15 -11.74 22.20 -36.66
CA PRO A 15 -10.53 21.54 -36.22
C PRO A 15 -10.18 20.39 -37.17
N SER A 16 -8.89 20.24 -37.48
CA SER A 16 -8.42 19.15 -38.32
C SER A 16 -8.76 17.80 -37.67
N PHE A 17 -8.92 16.74 -38.48
CA PHE A 17 -9.15 15.39 -37.97
C PHE A 17 -8.12 14.98 -36.89
N ALA A 18 -6.85 15.35 -37.10
CA ALA A 18 -5.79 15.12 -36.12
C ALA A 18 -6.02 15.88 -34.80
N ALA A 19 -6.51 17.12 -34.85
CA ALA A 19 -6.84 17.90 -33.65
C ALA A 19 -8.04 17.30 -32.90
N VAL A 20 -9.07 16.83 -33.60
CA VAL A 20 -10.21 16.12 -32.99
C VAL A 20 -9.75 14.83 -32.33
N MET A 21 -8.93 14.04 -33.01
CA MET A 21 -8.40 12.79 -32.47
C MET A 21 -7.51 13.01 -31.24
N LEU A 22 -6.65 14.04 -31.27
CA LEU A 22 -5.84 14.43 -30.11
C LEU A 22 -6.72 14.82 -28.91
N LEU A 23 -7.76 15.62 -29.12
CA LEU A 23 -8.70 16.02 -28.06
C LEU A 23 -9.42 14.81 -27.45
N LEU A 24 -9.85 13.86 -28.28
CA LEU A 24 -10.47 12.62 -27.80
C LEU A 24 -9.50 11.78 -26.97
N LEU A 25 -8.24 11.66 -27.40
CA LEU A 25 -7.21 10.95 -26.64
C LEU A 25 -6.89 11.63 -25.31
N LEU A 26 -6.75 12.95 -25.30
CA LEU A 26 -6.53 13.72 -24.07
C LEU A 26 -7.74 13.63 -23.13
N GLY A 27 -8.95 13.70 -23.67
CA GLY A 27 -10.20 13.55 -22.90
C GLY A 27 -10.33 12.16 -22.30
N ALA A 28 -10.06 11.11 -23.07
CA ALA A 28 -10.04 9.73 -22.57
C ALA A 28 -8.96 9.52 -21.50
N GLY A 29 -7.77 10.08 -21.71
CA GLY A 29 -6.67 10.05 -20.73
C GLY A 29 -7.04 10.74 -19.42
N ALA A 30 -7.66 11.92 -19.49
CA ALA A 30 -8.15 12.63 -18.31
C ALA A 30 -9.26 11.85 -17.59
N ALA A 31 -10.21 11.26 -18.33
CA ALA A 31 -11.27 10.43 -17.77
C ALA A 31 -10.69 9.21 -17.04
N LEU A 32 -9.74 8.50 -17.65
CA LEU A 32 -9.04 7.38 -17.02
C LEU A 32 -8.32 7.82 -15.73
N PHE A 33 -7.65 8.98 -15.76
CA PHE A 33 -6.95 9.51 -14.59
C PHE A 33 -7.90 9.92 -13.44
N CYS A 34 -9.08 10.45 -13.77
CA CYS A 34 -10.07 10.86 -12.77
C CYS A 34 -10.88 9.68 -12.20
N LEU A 35 -11.17 8.67 -13.04
CA LEU A 35 -12.02 7.54 -12.68
C LEU A 35 -11.23 6.38 -12.05
N LEU A 36 -9.96 6.26 -12.40
CA LEU A 36 -9.07 5.24 -11.86
C LEU A 36 -8.03 5.92 -10.97
N ASP A 37 -7.57 5.19 -9.95
CA ASP A 37 -6.43 5.62 -9.16
C ASP A 37 -5.12 5.38 -9.94
N ALA A 38 -4.98 6.09 -11.06
CA ALA A 38 -3.93 5.87 -12.05
C ALA A 38 -2.54 5.95 -11.42
N TRP A 39 -2.34 6.86 -10.45
CA TRP A 39 -1.07 7.00 -9.76
C TRP A 39 -0.69 5.74 -8.98
N PHE A 40 -1.64 5.15 -8.24
CA PHE A 40 -1.37 3.93 -7.50
C PHE A 40 -1.23 2.70 -8.40
N LEU A 41 -2.13 2.58 -9.40
CA LEU A 41 -2.10 1.49 -10.37
C LEU A 41 -0.81 1.48 -11.19
N LEU A 42 -0.17 2.63 -11.39
CA LEU A 42 1.15 2.75 -11.98
C LEU A 42 2.27 2.46 -10.97
N ARG A 43 2.21 3.05 -9.77
CA ARG A 43 3.30 2.94 -8.77
C ARG A 43 3.52 1.55 -8.22
N LEU A 44 2.45 0.77 -7.98
CA LEU A 44 2.58 -0.58 -7.42
C LEU A 44 3.37 -1.55 -8.33
N PRO A 45 3.00 -1.75 -9.62
CA PRO A 45 3.78 -2.62 -10.49
C PRO A 45 5.20 -2.09 -10.70
N LEU A 46 5.39 -0.78 -10.83
CA LEU A 46 6.74 -0.20 -10.92
C LEU A 46 7.58 -0.46 -9.67
N ALA A 47 6.97 -0.34 -8.48
CA ALA A 47 7.64 -0.65 -7.21
C ALA A 47 8.02 -2.13 -7.14
N LEU A 48 7.14 -3.04 -7.58
CA LEU A 48 7.44 -4.48 -7.65
C LEU A 48 8.56 -4.79 -8.64
N LEU A 49 8.51 -4.24 -9.85
CA LEU A 49 9.57 -4.41 -10.85
C LEU A 49 10.91 -3.88 -10.35
N HIS A 50 10.92 -2.67 -9.77
CA HIS A 50 12.11 -2.09 -9.15
C HIS A 50 12.65 -2.98 -8.02
N ALA A 51 11.77 -3.47 -7.14
CA ALA A 51 12.16 -4.35 -6.03
C ALA A 51 12.72 -5.70 -6.50
N LEU A 52 12.19 -6.26 -7.60
CA LEU A 52 12.61 -7.55 -8.13
C LEU A 52 13.86 -7.49 -9.02
N TRP A 53 14.04 -6.39 -9.77
CA TRP A 53 15.12 -6.28 -10.76
C TRP A 53 16.32 -5.46 -10.28
N LEU A 54 16.10 -4.46 -9.44
CA LEU A 54 17.13 -3.49 -9.07
C LEU A 54 17.58 -3.63 -7.62
N GLN A 55 16.81 -4.33 -6.77
CA GLN A 55 17.16 -4.53 -5.38
C GLN A 55 17.56 -5.98 -5.09
N PRO A 56 18.55 -6.21 -4.21
CA PRO A 56 18.90 -7.56 -3.81
C PRO A 56 17.76 -8.22 -3.03
N ARG A 57 17.60 -9.53 -3.24
CA ARG A 57 16.67 -10.35 -2.46
C ARG A 57 17.05 -10.32 -0.97
N LEU A 58 16.03 -10.31 -0.13
CA LEU A 58 16.17 -10.44 1.32
C LEU A 58 16.16 -11.93 1.66
N ARG A 59 17.35 -12.48 1.96
CA ARG A 59 17.48 -13.91 2.31
C ARG A 59 16.87 -14.24 3.66
N ASP A 60 16.83 -13.26 4.55
CA ASP A 60 16.19 -13.38 5.83
C ASP A 60 14.87 -12.61 5.84
N VAL A 61 13.75 -13.32 6.03
CA VAL A 61 12.41 -12.73 6.11
C VAL A 61 12.23 -11.86 7.35
N LEU A 62 13.16 -11.87 8.32
CA LEU A 62 13.16 -10.99 9.50
C LEU A 62 14.03 -9.74 9.33
N GLN A 63 14.75 -9.64 8.21
CA GLN A 63 15.61 -8.50 7.88
C GLN A 63 14.74 -7.26 7.58
N GLU A 64 15.16 -6.09 8.07
CA GLU A 64 14.48 -4.84 7.76
C GLU A 64 14.75 -4.40 6.31
N GLN A 65 13.70 -3.97 5.61
CA GLN A 65 13.78 -3.26 4.34
C GLN A 65 13.57 -1.77 4.56
N SER A 66 14.36 -0.92 3.90
CA SER A 66 14.09 0.52 3.78
C SER A 66 13.59 0.88 2.38
N TRP A 67 12.41 1.48 2.29
CA TRP A 67 11.80 1.95 1.03
C TRP A 67 11.66 3.47 1.01
N PRO A 68 12.29 4.20 0.07
CA PRO A 68 12.28 5.66 0.07
C PRO A 68 10.95 6.24 -0.42
N GLY A 69 10.59 7.40 0.11
CA GLY A 69 9.41 8.17 -0.27
C GLY A 69 9.64 9.68 -0.21
N LEU A 70 8.79 10.41 -0.93
CA LEU A 70 8.74 11.87 -0.96
C LEU A 70 7.28 12.29 -0.87
N VAL A 71 6.93 13.21 0.02
CA VAL A 71 5.58 13.75 0.08
C VAL A 71 5.33 14.67 -1.12
N LEU A 72 4.37 14.31 -1.95
CA LEU A 72 3.95 15.07 -3.13
C LEU A 72 2.71 15.93 -2.83
N PRO A 73 2.38 16.92 -3.69
CA PRO A 73 1.18 17.72 -3.53
C PRO A 73 -0.11 16.88 -3.43
N SER A 74 -0.19 15.77 -4.17
CA SER A 74 -1.32 14.83 -4.14
C SER A 74 -1.46 14.03 -2.84
N ASP A 75 -0.47 14.13 -1.95
CA ASP A 75 -0.45 13.39 -0.69
C ASP A 75 -0.94 14.23 0.49
N LEU A 76 -1.14 15.54 0.29
CA LEU A 76 -1.57 16.44 1.34
C LEU A 76 -3.08 16.38 1.58
N ASP A 77 -3.48 16.70 2.80
CA ASP A 77 -4.86 17.07 3.14
C ASP A 77 -5.00 18.59 3.35
N TRP A 78 -6.19 19.01 3.79
CA TRP A 78 -6.52 20.41 4.05
C TRP A 78 -5.65 21.08 5.12
N LEU A 79 -5.00 20.29 6.00
CA LEU A 79 -4.08 20.80 7.02
C LEU A 79 -2.63 20.88 6.52
N LEU A 80 -2.42 20.69 5.21
CA LEU A 80 -1.12 20.77 4.53
C LEU A 80 -0.07 19.81 5.08
N HIS A 81 -0.51 18.70 5.69
CA HIS A 81 0.35 17.56 6.00
C HIS A 81 -0.05 16.35 5.18
N MET A 82 0.86 15.37 5.12
CA MET A 82 0.55 14.08 4.51
C MET A 82 -0.72 13.50 5.12
N ASN A 83 -1.69 13.22 4.26
CA ASN A 83 -2.98 12.66 4.62
C ASN A 83 -2.78 11.31 5.31
N ASN A 84 -3.55 11.04 6.37
CA ASN A 84 -3.47 9.80 7.14
C ASN A 84 -3.60 8.53 6.27
N ALA A 85 -4.50 8.53 5.27
CA ALA A 85 -4.69 7.42 4.35
C ALA A 85 -3.45 7.18 3.46
N ARG A 86 -2.65 8.22 3.19
CA ARG A 86 -1.41 8.08 2.42
C ARG A 86 -0.36 7.27 3.17
N TYR A 87 -0.33 7.28 4.50
CA TYR A 87 0.58 6.42 5.26
C TYR A 87 0.29 4.93 4.99
N LEU A 88 -0.98 4.52 5.08
CA LEU A 88 -1.36 3.13 4.78
C LEU A 88 -0.99 2.76 3.33
N ARG A 89 -1.23 3.66 2.38
CA ARG A 89 -0.90 3.42 0.97
C ARG A 89 0.60 3.28 0.70
N GLU A 90 1.43 4.15 1.27
CA GLU A 90 2.89 4.03 1.15
C GLU A 90 3.43 2.79 1.88
N ALA A 91 2.79 2.42 2.99
CA ALA A 91 3.08 1.17 3.69
C ALA A 91 2.73 -0.03 2.82
N ASP A 92 1.62 -0.03 2.09
CA ASP A 92 1.27 -1.09 1.14
C ASP A 92 2.31 -1.24 0.04
N LEU A 93 2.75 -0.15 -0.58
CA LEU A 93 3.82 -0.18 -1.59
C LEU A 93 5.12 -0.77 -1.04
N ALA A 94 5.57 -0.29 0.12
CA ALA A 94 6.77 -0.79 0.78
C ALA A 94 6.63 -2.26 1.19
N ARG A 95 5.43 -2.70 1.61
CA ARG A 95 5.13 -4.07 2.02
C ARG A 95 5.07 -5.01 0.83
N SER A 96 4.44 -4.62 -0.27
CA SER A 96 4.44 -5.40 -1.51
C SER A 96 5.86 -5.60 -2.04
N ALA A 97 6.68 -4.54 -2.05
CA ALA A 97 8.10 -4.65 -2.39
C ALA A 97 8.87 -5.59 -1.44
N TYR A 98 8.58 -5.53 -0.14
CA TYR A 98 9.16 -6.42 0.87
C TYR A 98 8.83 -7.89 0.63
N LEU A 99 7.54 -8.21 0.49
CA LEU A 99 7.05 -9.57 0.26
C LEU A 99 7.60 -10.15 -1.05
N ALA A 100 7.78 -9.31 -2.07
CA ALA A 100 8.42 -9.70 -3.32
C ALA A 100 9.90 -10.05 -3.11
N ARG A 101 10.65 -9.18 -2.42
CA ARG A 101 12.09 -9.33 -2.21
C ARG A 101 12.47 -10.48 -1.30
N CYS A 102 11.63 -10.82 -0.32
CA CYS A 102 11.86 -11.98 0.56
C CYS A 102 11.28 -13.28 0.00
N GLY A 103 10.67 -13.25 -1.19
CA GLY A 103 10.13 -14.44 -1.88
C GLY A 103 8.77 -14.90 -1.39
N ILE A 104 8.15 -14.23 -0.41
CA ILE A 104 6.82 -14.62 0.10
C ILE A 104 5.77 -14.62 -1.04
N LEU A 105 5.83 -13.67 -1.98
CA LEU A 105 4.92 -13.68 -3.13
C LEU A 105 5.13 -14.90 -4.05
N ASP A 106 6.36 -15.38 -4.17
CA ASP A 106 6.68 -16.57 -4.96
C ASP A 106 6.19 -17.84 -4.25
N ALA A 107 6.41 -17.92 -2.93
CA ALA A 107 5.93 -19.02 -2.10
C ALA A 107 4.39 -19.09 -2.06
N LEU A 108 3.71 -17.95 -2.01
CA LEU A 108 2.25 -17.86 -2.09
C LEU A 108 1.75 -18.46 -3.41
N ARG A 109 2.34 -18.06 -4.55
CA ARG A 109 2.00 -18.61 -5.86
C ARG A 109 2.28 -20.11 -5.95
N ALA A 110 3.42 -20.57 -5.45
CA ALA A 110 3.81 -21.98 -5.48
C ALA A 110 2.92 -22.88 -4.61
N LEU A 111 2.40 -22.35 -3.49
CA LEU A 111 1.58 -23.07 -2.53
C LEU A 111 0.08 -22.79 -2.66
N GLY A 112 -0.35 -22.10 -3.73
CA GLY A 112 -1.77 -21.79 -3.96
C GLY A 112 -2.39 -20.87 -2.91
N GLY A 113 -1.57 -20.05 -2.25
CA GLY A 113 -1.99 -19.14 -1.20
C GLY A 113 -2.15 -17.69 -1.67
N SER A 114 -2.92 -16.92 -0.91
CA SER A 114 -3.00 -15.46 -1.02
C SER A 114 -2.81 -14.81 0.34
N VAL A 115 -2.60 -13.49 0.35
CA VAL A 115 -2.43 -12.73 1.58
C VAL A 115 -3.36 -11.52 1.60
N VAL A 116 -4.04 -11.31 2.72
CA VAL A 116 -4.99 -10.20 2.91
C VAL A 116 -4.65 -9.43 4.18
N LEU A 117 -4.76 -8.10 4.14
CA LEU A 117 -4.59 -7.26 5.33
C LEU A 117 -5.83 -7.40 6.21
N ALA A 118 -5.70 -8.14 7.31
CA ALA A 118 -6.81 -8.45 8.22
C ALA A 118 -6.99 -7.39 9.33
N ALA A 119 -5.88 -6.77 9.76
CA ALA A 119 -5.92 -5.66 10.69
C ALA A 119 -4.70 -4.76 10.47
N SER A 120 -4.86 -3.47 10.74
CA SER A 120 -3.75 -2.54 10.86
C SER A 120 -4.03 -1.54 11.98
N CYS A 121 -2.97 -1.04 12.63
CA CYS A 121 -3.06 0.11 13.51
C CYS A 121 -1.94 1.08 13.16
N ALA A 122 -2.23 2.38 13.26
CA ALA A 122 -1.29 3.44 12.95
C ALA A 122 -1.15 4.37 14.17
N ARG A 123 0.09 4.62 14.57
CA ARG A 123 0.45 5.60 15.58
C ARG A 123 1.22 6.73 14.93
N HIS A 124 0.60 7.90 14.87
CA HIS A 124 1.21 9.11 14.33
C HIS A 124 1.93 9.88 15.44
N ARG A 125 3.21 10.19 15.22
CA ARG A 125 4.07 10.92 16.17
C ARG A 125 4.38 12.32 15.66
N ARG A 126 4.64 12.46 14.36
CA ARG A 126 4.92 13.75 13.70
C ARG A 126 4.43 13.71 12.26
N SER A 127 3.75 14.78 11.85
CA SER A 127 3.32 14.97 10.47
C SER A 127 4.49 15.18 9.51
N LEU A 128 4.45 14.49 8.37
CA LEU A 128 5.32 14.74 7.22
C LEU A 128 4.75 15.88 6.37
N ARG A 129 5.61 16.81 5.94
CA ARG A 129 5.22 18.01 5.18
C ARG A 129 5.51 17.86 3.68
N LEU A 130 4.97 18.77 2.87
CA LEU A 130 5.23 18.84 1.43
C LEU A 130 6.74 18.79 1.11
N PHE A 131 7.12 17.94 0.15
CA PHE A 131 8.49 17.68 -0.27
C PHE A 131 9.43 17.16 0.83
N GLU A 132 8.89 16.75 1.98
CA GLU A 132 9.67 16.05 2.98
C GLU A 132 9.96 14.62 2.51
N ARG A 133 11.24 14.24 2.57
CA ARG A 133 11.67 12.85 2.32
C ARG A 133 11.42 12.00 3.55
N PHE A 134 11.00 10.76 3.33
CA PHE A 134 10.86 9.74 4.36
C PHE A 134 11.36 8.38 3.84
N ALA A 135 11.59 7.45 4.76
CA ALA A 135 11.82 6.05 4.44
C ALA A 135 10.82 5.19 5.21
N VAL A 136 10.13 4.28 4.53
CA VAL A 136 9.30 3.25 5.16
C VAL A 136 10.19 2.05 5.45
N ARG A 137 10.48 1.83 6.73
CA ARG A 137 11.24 0.68 7.20
C ARG A 137 10.27 -0.44 7.56
N THR A 138 10.26 -1.49 6.77
CA THR A 138 9.36 -2.64 6.90
C THR A 138 10.13 -3.83 7.46
N ARG A 139 9.59 -4.48 8.49
CA ARG A 139 10.17 -5.68 9.10
C ARG A 139 9.07 -6.67 9.49
N LEU A 140 9.27 -7.95 9.21
CA LEU A 140 8.46 -9.01 9.79
C LEU A 140 8.89 -9.26 11.25
N LEU A 141 7.94 -9.17 12.17
CA LEU A 141 8.18 -9.41 13.60
C LEU A 141 8.04 -10.90 13.95
N GLY A 142 7.13 -11.60 13.27
CA GLY A 142 6.86 -13.01 13.47
C GLY A 142 5.55 -13.43 12.80
N TRP A 143 5.11 -14.63 13.07
CA TRP A 143 3.87 -15.20 12.54
C TRP A 143 3.23 -16.21 13.49
N ASP A 144 1.92 -16.33 13.40
CA ASP A 144 1.16 -17.40 14.05
C ASP A 144 0.70 -18.45 13.02
N GLY A 145 -0.28 -19.28 13.38
CA GLY A 145 -0.84 -20.29 12.48
C GLY A 145 -1.59 -19.73 11.26
N ARG A 146 -1.99 -18.44 11.27
CA ARG A 146 -2.88 -17.83 10.27
C ARG A 146 -2.33 -16.54 9.65
N ALA A 147 -1.44 -15.83 10.32
CA ALA A 147 -1.04 -14.47 9.97
C ALA A 147 0.45 -14.17 10.14
N PHE A 148 0.98 -13.32 9.25
CA PHE A 148 2.22 -12.61 9.45
C PHE A 148 1.98 -11.28 10.18
N TYR A 149 2.90 -10.90 11.06
CA TYR A 149 2.88 -9.63 11.80
C TYR A 149 4.04 -8.75 11.37
N LEU A 150 3.75 -7.61 10.76
CA LEU A 150 4.76 -6.69 10.25
C LEU A 150 4.72 -5.36 11.00
N GLU A 151 5.90 -4.78 11.15
CA GLU A 151 6.11 -3.42 11.59
C GLU A 151 6.55 -2.55 10.41
N GLN A 152 5.96 -1.37 10.26
CA GLN A 152 6.33 -0.40 9.25
C GLN A 152 6.53 0.99 9.87
N ARG A 153 7.78 1.44 9.92
CA ARG A 153 8.18 2.73 10.51
C ARG A 153 8.43 3.76 9.43
N PHE A 154 7.76 4.91 9.51
CA PHE A 154 8.02 6.07 8.67
C PHE A 154 9.12 6.89 9.32
N VAL A 155 10.32 6.89 8.75
CA VAL A 155 11.51 7.51 9.35
C VAL A 155 11.94 8.72 8.54
N SER A 156 12.19 9.84 9.22
CA SER A 156 12.81 11.02 8.62
C SER A 156 14.31 10.77 8.41
N PRO A 157 14.84 10.82 7.17
CA PRO A 157 16.25 10.58 6.90
C PRO A 157 17.17 11.65 7.48
N ARG A 158 16.65 12.87 7.76
CA ARG A 158 17.45 13.98 8.29
C ARG A 158 17.89 13.76 9.74
N HIS A 159 17.03 13.16 10.57
CA HIS A 159 17.26 13.06 12.01
C HIS A 159 16.98 11.66 12.59
N GLY A 160 16.58 10.68 11.76
CA GLY A 160 16.23 9.34 12.20
C GLY A 160 14.91 9.24 12.98
N PHE A 161 14.15 10.33 13.10
CA PHE A 161 12.92 10.35 13.87
C PHE A 161 11.82 9.50 13.21
N VAL A 162 11.17 8.63 13.99
CA VAL A 162 10.01 7.85 13.56
C VAL A 162 8.76 8.74 13.56
N CYS A 163 8.31 9.19 12.39
CA CYS A 163 7.15 10.05 12.18
C CYS A 163 5.83 9.30 12.42
N ALA A 164 5.77 8.03 12.00
CA ALA A 164 4.62 7.16 12.21
C ALA A 164 5.08 5.70 12.34
N LEU A 165 4.30 4.91 13.06
CA LEU A 165 4.48 3.47 13.23
C LEU A 165 3.18 2.77 12.82
N LEU A 166 3.27 1.79 11.93
CA LEU A 166 2.16 0.94 11.54
C LEU A 166 2.46 -0.50 11.94
N LEU A 167 1.49 -1.15 12.60
CA LEU A 167 1.47 -2.60 12.73
C LEU A 167 0.46 -3.17 11.72
N CYS A 168 0.83 -4.26 11.06
CA CYS A 168 -0.01 -4.92 10.07
C CYS A 168 -0.12 -6.41 10.38
N ARG A 169 -1.35 -6.92 10.34
CA ARG A 169 -1.67 -8.34 10.44
C ARG A 169 -2.13 -8.83 9.07
N LEU A 170 -1.32 -9.69 8.46
CA LEU A 170 -1.56 -10.24 7.14
C LEU A 170 -2.03 -11.69 7.25
N HIS A 171 -3.31 -11.97 7.01
CA HIS A 171 -3.83 -13.34 6.98
C HIS A 171 -3.39 -14.04 5.69
N VAL A 172 -2.95 -15.28 5.84
CA VAL A 172 -2.64 -16.17 4.72
C VAL A 172 -3.84 -17.06 4.48
N VAL A 173 -4.38 -17.03 3.27
CA VAL A 173 -5.54 -17.83 2.83
C VAL A 173 -5.04 -18.92 1.89
N GLY A 174 -5.59 -20.13 1.99
CA GLY A 174 -5.17 -21.29 1.17
C GLY A 174 -3.83 -21.93 1.60
N SER A 175 -3.12 -21.36 2.57
CA SER A 175 -1.86 -21.87 3.12
C SER A 175 -1.68 -21.39 4.57
N SER A 176 -0.46 -21.41 5.10
CA SER A 176 -0.13 -20.81 6.40
C SER A 176 1.22 -20.10 6.36
N PRO A 177 1.46 -19.10 7.24
CA PRO A 177 2.75 -18.43 7.32
C PRO A 177 3.92 -19.39 7.52
N GLY A 178 3.77 -20.37 8.40
CA GLY A 178 4.80 -21.38 8.67
C GLY A 178 5.14 -22.22 7.44
N ARG A 179 4.16 -22.60 6.62
CA ARG A 179 4.40 -23.35 5.36
C ARG A 179 5.13 -22.50 4.33
N LEU A 180 4.76 -21.22 4.21
CA LEU A 180 5.44 -20.29 3.30
C LEU A 180 6.91 -20.11 3.69
N VAL A 181 7.17 -19.87 4.99
CA VAL A 181 8.53 -19.73 5.52
C VAL A 181 9.31 -21.04 5.33
N GLN A 182 8.72 -22.19 5.63
CA GLN A 182 9.37 -23.48 5.42
C GLN A 182 9.74 -23.71 3.94
N HIS A 183 8.87 -23.31 3.01
CA HIS A 183 9.15 -23.37 1.59
C HIS A 183 10.31 -22.44 1.18
N LEU A 184 10.41 -21.25 1.78
CA LEU A 184 11.51 -20.32 1.48
C LEU A 184 12.86 -20.82 1.97
N TYR A 185 12.91 -21.35 3.20
CA TYR A 185 14.16 -21.80 3.81
C TYR A 185 14.49 -23.27 3.59
N GLN A 186 13.57 -24.04 2.99
CA GLN A 186 13.69 -25.50 2.81
C GLN A 186 13.92 -26.26 4.13
N ARG A 187 13.45 -25.70 5.25
CA ARG A 187 13.55 -26.27 6.60
C ARG A 187 12.47 -25.67 7.49
N GLN A 188 12.13 -26.36 8.57
CA GLN A 188 11.24 -25.79 9.57
C GLN A 188 11.93 -24.62 10.29
N VAL A 189 11.23 -23.49 10.39
CA VAL A 189 11.67 -22.29 11.09
C VAL A 189 10.58 -21.89 12.07
N ASN A 190 10.94 -21.75 13.34
CA ASN A 190 10.02 -21.27 14.36
C ASN A 190 9.86 -19.76 14.25
N SER A 191 8.63 -19.27 14.45
CA SER A 191 8.41 -17.83 14.57
C SER A 191 9.19 -17.32 15.78
N PRO A 192 9.83 -16.14 15.68
CA PRO A 192 10.26 -15.40 16.85
C PRO A 192 9.09 -15.12 17.80
N GLU A 193 9.40 -14.92 19.07
CA GLU A 193 8.44 -14.39 20.03
C GLU A 193 8.04 -12.96 19.62
N LEU A 194 6.73 -12.71 19.57
CA LEU A 194 6.22 -11.41 19.20
C LEU A 194 6.42 -10.42 20.36
N PRO A 195 6.82 -9.16 20.10
CA PRO A 195 6.93 -8.14 21.14
C PRO A 195 5.62 -7.94 21.92
N GLU A 196 5.73 -7.56 23.19
CA GLU A 196 4.59 -7.36 24.10
C GLU A 196 3.51 -6.41 23.52
N GLU A 197 3.92 -5.30 22.89
CA GLU A 197 3.00 -4.37 22.22
C GLU A 197 2.15 -5.06 21.14
N VAL A 198 2.75 -6.00 20.39
CA VAL A 198 2.04 -6.77 19.36
C VAL A 198 1.10 -7.79 19.99
N GLN A 199 1.50 -8.43 21.09
CA GLN A 199 0.64 -9.35 21.84
C GLN A 199 -0.60 -8.63 22.36
N HIS A 200 -0.44 -7.46 23.00
CA HIS A 200 -1.56 -6.63 23.44
C HIS A 200 -2.48 -6.21 22.28
N TRP A 201 -1.90 -5.84 21.13
CA TRP A 201 -2.66 -5.51 19.95
C TRP A 201 -3.42 -6.72 19.38
N ILE A 202 -2.85 -7.93 19.43
CA ILE A 202 -3.55 -9.16 19.05
C ILE A 202 -4.75 -9.39 19.97
N SER A 203 -4.56 -9.31 21.29
CA SER A 203 -5.65 -9.46 22.27
C SER A 203 -6.77 -8.42 22.06
N TYR A 204 -6.41 -7.17 21.75
CA TYR A 204 -7.38 -6.14 21.38
C TYR A 204 -8.22 -6.54 20.16
N ASN A 205 -7.57 -7.01 19.08
CA ASN A 205 -8.29 -7.42 17.87
C ASN A 205 -9.16 -8.66 18.10
N GLU A 206 -8.74 -9.58 18.97
CA GLU A 206 -9.52 -10.77 19.34
C GLU A 206 -10.77 -10.40 20.13
N ALA A 207 -10.63 -9.55 21.15
CA ALA A 207 -11.76 -9.02 21.92
C ALA A 207 -12.74 -8.26 21.03
N SER A 208 -12.23 -7.39 20.14
CA SER A 208 -13.04 -6.69 19.14
C SER A 208 -13.79 -7.66 18.22
N SER A 209 -13.11 -8.69 17.73
CA SER A 209 -13.71 -9.70 16.86
C SER A 209 -14.78 -10.53 17.57
N GLN A 210 -14.61 -10.87 18.85
CA GLN A 210 -15.60 -11.58 19.65
C GLN A 210 -16.85 -10.72 19.87
N LYS A 211 -16.66 -9.44 20.22
CA LYS A 211 -17.74 -8.47 20.37
C LYS A 211 -18.56 -8.33 19.08
N LEU A 212 -17.90 -8.11 17.94
CA LEU A 212 -18.57 -7.94 16.64
C LEU A 212 -19.34 -9.20 16.21
N ARG A 213 -18.82 -10.40 16.51
CA ARG A 213 -19.56 -11.65 16.25
C ARG A 213 -20.82 -11.74 17.09
N ALA A 214 -20.71 -11.45 18.39
CA ALA A 214 -21.86 -11.44 19.30
C ALA A 214 -22.93 -10.42 18.87
N GLU A 215 -22.52 -9.24 18.39
CA GLU A 215 -23.43 -8.19 17.87
C GLU A 215 -24.10 -8.59 16.55
N SER A 216 -23.40 -9.32 15.68
CA SER A 216 -23.90 -9.63 14.34
C SER A 216 -25.10 -10.59 14.33
N GLY A 217 -25.30 -11.39 15.38
CA GLY A 217 -26.33 -12.44 15.41
C GLY A 217 -26.15 -13.53 14.34
N LEU A 218 -25.08 -13.46 13.54
CA LEU A 218 -24.77 -14.38 12.47
C LEU A 218 -24.06 -15.62 13.03
N GLY A 219 -24.52 -16.81 12.64
CA GLY A 219 -23.85 -18.07 12.98
C GLY A 219 -22.41 -18.12 12.44
N ILE A 220 -21.57 -18.95 13.06
CA ILE A 220 -20.11 -19.03 12.87
C ILE A 220 -19.65 -19.15 11.38
N ASN A 221 -20.53 -19.59 10.47
CA ASN A 221 -20.20 -19.96 9.08
C ASN A 221 -20.51 -18.92 7.98
N THR A 222 -21.04 -17.74 8.29
CA THR A 222 -21.49 -16.78 7.25
C THR A 222 -20.39 -15.93 6.61
N LYS A 223 -19.11 -16.16 6.95
CA LYS A 223 -17.99 -15.35 6.43
C LYS A 223 -17.53 -15.73 5.03
N ASP A 224 -17.97 -16.90 4.54
CA ASP A 224 -17.49 -17.52 3.31
C ASP A 224 -18.61 -17.79 2.28
N GLU A 225 -19.80 -17.19 2.46
CA GLU A 225 -20.87 -17.09 1.44
C GLU A 225 -20.75 -15.78 0.64
#